data_AF-A0A835RE83-F1
#
_entry.id   AF-A0A835RE83-F1
#
_cell.length_a   1.000
_cell.length_b   1.000
_cell.length_c   1.000
_cell.angle_alpha   90.00
_cell.angle_beta   90.00
_cell.angle_gamma   90.00
#
_symmetry.space_group_name_H-M   'P 1'
#
loop_
_entity.id
_entity.type
_entity.pdbx_description
1 polymer ?
#
loop_
_entity_poly.entity_id
_entity_poly.type
_entity_poly.pdbx_seq_one_letter_code
_entity_poly.pdbx_strand_id
1 'polypeptide(L)'
;MTSDASSALAVREKVKKFLDAARTGKLEEFKKLAVQLDEGKGLAKSVADVKDANNRTALHFAAREGKTEMCKYLLEELKLDVNVRDDD
;
A
#
# COMPACT_ATOMS: atom_id res chain seq x y z
N MET A 1 -9.16 28.24 -9.90
CA MET A 1 -9.69 26.86 -9.87
C MET A 1 -8.55 25.90 -10.23
N THR A 2 -7.60 25.62 -9.34
CA THR A 2 -6.41 24.77 -9.63
C THR A 2 -5.88 24.00 -8.40
N SER A 3 -6.70 23.80 -7.38
CA SER A 3 -6.29 23.16 -6.12
C SER A 3 -6.18 21.63 -6.17
N ASP A 4 -6.80 20.95 -7.15
CA ASP A 4 -6.83 19.48 -7.20
C ASP A 4 -5.52 18.83 -7.68
N ALA A 5 -4.72 19.54 -8.49
CA ALA A 5 -3.46 18.96 -8.99
C ALA A 5 -2.41 18.82 -7.88
N SER A 6 -2.36 19.77 -6.95
CA SER A 6 -1.40 19.78 -5.83
C SER A 6 -1.76 18.72 -4.77
N SER A 7 -3.03 18.61 -4.42
CA SER A 7 -3.52 17.59 -3.48
C SER A 7 -3.37 16.17 -4.06
N ALA A 8 -3.69 15.96 -5.35
CA ALA A 8 -3.51 14.68 -6.02
C ALA A 8 -2.03 14.24 -6.07
N LEU A 9 -1.10 15.18 -6.27
CA LEU A 9 0.33 14.89 -6.26
C LEU A 9 0.82 14.46 -4.88
N ALA A 10 0.36 15.14 -3.81
CA ALA A 10 0.72 14.78 -2.45
C ALA A 10 0.20 13.39 -2.05
N VAL A 11 -1.00 13.00 -2.51
CA VAL A 11 -1.54 11.65 -2.28
C VAL A 11 -0.73 10.59 -3.04
N ARG A 12 -0.37 10.85 -4.30
CA ARG A 12 0.47 9.93 -5.09
C ARG A 12 1.85 9.70 -4.46
N GLU A 13 2.49 10.75 -3.97
CA GLU A 13 3.78 10.64 -3.27
C GLU A 13 3.67 9.80 -1.99
N LYS A 14 2.59 9.94 -1.22
CA LYS A 14 2.34 9.09 -0.05
C LYS A 14 2.13 7.63 -0.43
N VAL A 15 1.32 7.37 -1.46
CA VAL A 15 1.08 6.02 -2.02
C VAL A 15 2.39 5.37 -2.46
N LYS A 16 3.25 6.11 -3.17
CA LYS A 16 4.55 5.63 -3.61
C LYS A 16 5.45 5.24 -2.42
N LYS A 17 5.57 6.12 -1.42
CA LYS A 17 6.35 5.84 -0.20
C LYS A 17 5.82 4.64 0.56
N PHE A 18 4.50 4.48 0.59
CA PHE A 18 3.84 3.34 1.22
C PHE A 18 4.18 2.01 0.53
N LEU A 19 4.11 1.98 -0.81
CA LEU A 19 4.49 0.79 -1.59
C LEU A 19 5.99 0.50 -1.49
N ASP A 20 6.84 1.53 -1.47
CA ASP A 20 8.28 1.37 -1.25
C ASP A 20 8.61 0.80 0.15
N ALA A 21 7.84 1.17 1.18
CA ALA A 21 7.98 0.56 2.50
C ALA A 21 7.64 -0.94 2.47
N ALA A 22 6.59 -1.33 1.74
CA ALA A 22 6.24 -2.74 1.52
C ALA A 22 7.34 -3.49 0.77
N ARG A 23 7.89 -2.88 -0.29
CA ARG A 23 8.99 -3.41 -1.10
C ARG A 23 10.25 -3.65 -0.27
N THR A 24 10.61 -2.68 0.57
CA THR A 24 11.84 -2.74 1.37
C THR A 24 11.72 -3.66 2.59
N GLY A 25 10.50 -3.95 3.05
CA GLY A 25 10.25 -4.78 4.24
C GLY A 25 10.15 -3.98 5.53
N LYS A 26 9.99 -2.66 5.45
CA LYS A 26 9.96 -1.80 6.63
C LYS A 26 8.57 -1.77 7.26
N LEU A 27 8.25 -2.80 8.03
CA LEU A 27 6.93 -2.99 8.63
C LEU A 27 6.47 -1.80 9.50
N GLU A 28 7.36 -1.23 10.31
CA GLU A 28 7.01 -0.10 11.17
C GLU A 28 6.70 1.19 10.39
N GLU A 29 7.49 1.49 9.35
CA GLU A 29 7.21 2.61 8.45
C GLU A 29 5.91 2.37 7.67
N PHE A 30 5.71 1.14 7.21
CA PHE A 30 4.50 0.73 6.49
C PHE A 30 3.25 0.92 7.34
N LYS A 31 3.24 0.46 8.59
CA LYS A 31 2.11 0.64 9.53
C LYS A 31 1.82 2.13 9.77
N LYS A 32 2.86 2.94 10.00
CA LYS A 32 2.70 4.39 10.18
C LYS A 32 2.08 5.06 8.97
N LEU A 33 2.53 4.69 7.77
CA LEU A 33 1.98 5.21 6.52
C LEU A 33 0.56 4.70 6.26
N ALA A 34 0.27 3.43 6.57
CA ALA A 34 -1.06 2.83 6.49
C ALA A 34 -2.08 3.62 7.32
N VAL A 35 -1.73 3.97 8.56
CA VAL A 35 -2.57 4.79 9.44
C VAL A 35 -2.77 6.21 8.90
N GLN A 36 -1.75 6.79 8.25
CA GLN A 36 -1.89 8.10 7.61
C GLN A 36 -2.76 8.09 6.34
N LEU A 37 -2.87 6.93 5.69
CA LEU A 37 -3.74 6.71 4.54
C LEU A 37 -5.14 6.26 4.95
N ASP A 38 -5.32 5.79 6.18
CA ASP A 38 -6.62 5.39 6.69
C ASP A 38 -7.49 6.61 7.01
N GLU A 39 -8.35 6.98 6.06
CA GLU A 39 -9.34 8.05 6.22
C GLU A 39 -10.57 7.62 7.04
N GLY A 40 -10.42 6.64 7.94
CA GLY A 40 -11.50 6.05 8.73
C GLY A 40 -12.36 5.03 7.98
N LYS A 41 -11.92 4.58 6.80
CA LYS A 41 -12.58 3.54 5.99
C LYS A 41 -12.19 2.13 6.41
N GLY A 42 -11.12 2.01 7.20
CA GLY A 42 -10.59 0.78 7.75
C GLY A 42 -9.25 0.43 7.10
N LEU A 43 -8.24 0.23 7.94
CA LEU A 43 -6.85 -0.02 7.54
C LEU A 43 -6.71 -1.02 6.38
N ALA A 44 -7.38 -2.18 6.45
CA ALA A 44 -7.34 -3.19 5.40
C ALA A 44 -7.83 -2.68 4.03
N LYS A 45 -8.95 -1.93 4.00
CA LYS A 45 -9.47 -1.34 2.76
C LYS A 45 -8.52 -0.26 2.24
N SER A 46 -8.07 0.62 3.13
CA SER A 46 -7.13 1.69 2.79
C SER A 46 -5.85 1.11 2.18
N VAL A 47 -5.32 0.01 2.72
CA VAL A 47 -4.16 -0.69 2.15
C VAL A 47 -4.50 -1.41 0.84
N ALA A 48 -5.67 -2.04 0.72
CA ALA A 48 -6.12 -2.73 -0.51
C ALA A 48 -6.35 -1.76 -1.68
N ASP A 49 -6.88 -0.57 -1.38
CA ASP A 49 -7.15 0.49 -2.35
C ASP A 49 -5.84 1.12 -2.87
N VAL A 50 -4.76 1.00 -2.10
CA VAL A 50 -3.45 1.51 -2.48
C VAL A 50 -2.78 0.58 -3.50
N LYS A 51 -2.78 1.06 -4.74
CA LYS A 51 -2.20 0.38 -5.90
C LYS A 51 -1.43 1.35 -6.78
N ASP A 52 -0.40 0.83 -7.45
CA ASP A 52 0.36 1.58 -8.44
C ASP A 52 -0.37 1.63 -9.80
N ALA A 53 0.22 2.31 -10.78
CA ALA A 53 -0.28 2.43 -12.14
C ALA A 53 -0.57 1.08 -12.84
N ASN A 54 0.09 0.00 -12.42
CA ASN A 54 -0.10 -1.36 -12.96
C ASN A 54 -1.06 -2.22 -12.09
N ASN A 55 -1.93 -1.61 -11.28
CA ASN A 55 -2.77 -2.31 -10.30
C ASN A 55 -2.01 -3.16 -9.26
N ARG A 56 -0.71 -2.91 -9.07
CA ARG A 56 0.13 -3.61 -8.10
C ARG A 56 -0.10 -3.12 -6.68
N THR A 57 -0.45 -4.04 -5.79
CA THR A 57 -0.66 -3.78 -4.35
C THR A 57 0.63 -3.94 -3.55
N ALA A 58 0.61 -3.52 -2.28
CA ALA A 58 1.71 -3.75 -1.34
C ALA A 58 2.16 -5.22 -1.26
N LEU A 59 1.23 -6.17 -1.43
CA LEU A 59 1.53 -7.60 -1.42
C LEU A 59 2.38 -8.03 -2.62
N HIS A 60 2.15 -7.48 -3.81
CA HIS A 60 2.96 -7.75 -4.99
C HIS A 60 4.43 -7.35 -4.76
N PHE A 61 4.64 -6.15 -4.22
CA PHE A 61 5.99 -5.65 -3.93
C PHE A 61 6.67 -6.45 -2.80
N ALA A 62 5.94 -6.75 -1.72
CA ALA A 62 6.47 -7.54 -0.62
C ALA A 62 6.83 -8.97 -1.07
N ALA A 63 5.97 -9.62 -1.86
CA ALA A 63 6.19 -10.97 -2.37
C ALA A 63 7.37 -11.02 -3.35
N ARG A 64 7.47 -10.05 -4.26
CA ARG A 64 8.56 -9.97 -5.25
C ARG A 64 9.94 -9.89 -4.60
N GLU A 65 10.04 -9.16 -3.48
CA GLU A 65 11.30 -8.92 -2.78
C GLU A 65 11.53 -9.93 -1.63
N GLY A 66 10.66 -10.93 -1.48
CA GLY A 66 10.78 -11.98 -0.46
C GLY A 66 10.55 -11.49 0.97
N LYS A 67 9.78 -10.42 1.17
CA LYS A 67 9.49 -9.84 2.49
C LYS A 67 8.38 -10.63 3.18
N THR A 68 8.71 -11.83 3.65
CA THR A 68 7.78 -12.76 4.32
C THR A 68 7.07 -12.15 5.53
N GLU A 69 7.75 -11.36 6.36
CA GLU A 69 7.11 -10.68 7.49
C GLU A 69 6.04 -9.68 7.04
N MET A 70 6.32 -8.92 5.96
CA MET A 70 5.33 -8.03 5.37
C MET A 70 4.15 -8.81 4.79
N CYS A 71 4.41 -9.89 4.05
CA CYS A 71 3.35 -10.73 3.51
C CYS A 71 2.47 -11.33 4.61
N LYS A 72 3.07 -11.82 5.70
CA LYS A 72 2.32 -12.29 6.87
C LYS A 72 1.45 -11.21 7.47
N TYR A 73 1.99 -10.00 7.68
CA TYR A 73 1.19 -8.88 8.18
C TYR A 73 0.03 -8.53 7.24
N LEU A 74 0.27 -8.46 5.94
CA LEU A 74 -0.75 -8.15 4.94
C LEU A 74 -1.87 -9.22 4.88
N LEU A 75 -1.53 -10.50 5.04
CA LEU A 75 -2.46 -11.62 4.91
C LEU A 75 -3.14 -12.03 6.22
N GLU A 76 -2.38 -12.07 7.33
CA GLU A 76 -2.89 -12.54 8.62
C GLU A 76 -3.57 -11.40 9.40
N GLU A 77 -2.94 -10.22 9.46
CA GLU A 77 -3.46 -9.08 10.25
C GLU A 77 -4.47 -8.27 9.43
N LEU A 78 -4.12 -7.90 8.20
CA LEU A 78 -4.99 -7.08 7.35
C LEU A 78 -5.99 -7.91 6.53
N LYS A 79 -5.82 -9.23 6.46
CA LYS A 79 -6.70 -10.15 5.70
C LYS A 79 -6.97 -9.67 4.27
N LEU A 80 -5.93 -9.15 3.62
CA LEU A 80 -6.01 -8.73 2.23
C LEU A 80 -6.23 -9.92 1.32
N ASP A 81 -6.92 -9.68 0.20
CA ASP A 81 -7.06 -10.69 -0.83
C ASP A 81 -5.70 -10.97 -1.49
N VAL A 82 -5.31 -12.24 -1.48
CA VAL A 82 -4.08 -12.73 -2.10
C VAL A 82 -4.23 -12.87 -3.62
N ASN A 83 -5.46 -12.95 -4.13
CA ASN A 83 -5.75 -13.19 -5.55
C ASN A 83 -5.88 -11.91 -6.37
N VAL A 84 -5.54 -10.74 -5.81
CA VAL A 84 -5.52 -9.49 -6.56
C VAL A 84 -4.55 -9.65 -7.73
N ARG A 85 -5.04 -9.44 -8.95
CA ARG A 85 -4.22 -9.42 -10.15
C ARG A 85 -3.69 -8.02 -10.42
N ASP A 86 -2.41 -7.94 -10.77
CA ASP A 86 -1.85 -6.80 -11.46
C ASP A 86 -2.14 -6.88 -12.97
N ASP A 87 -1.76 -5.82 -13.69
CA ASP A 87 -1.96 -5.70 -15.14
C ASP A 87 -0.78 -6.26 -15.97
N ASP A 88 0.21 -6.88 -15.32
CA ASP A 88 1.40 -7.44 -15.99
C ASP A 88 1.20 -8.90 -16.45
#